data_AF-A0A5E4K2M7-F1
#
_entry.id   AF-A0A5E4K2M7-F1
#
_cell.length_a   1.000
_cell.length_b   1.000
_cell.length_c   1.000
_cell.angle_alpha   90.00
_cell.angle_beta   90.00
_cell.angle_gamma   90.00
#
_symmetry.space_group_name_H-M   'P 1'
#
loop_
_entity.id
_entity.type
_entity.pdbx_description
1 polymer ?
#
loop_
_entity_poly.entity_id
_entity_poly.type
_entity_poly.pdbx_seq_one_letter_code
_entity_poly.pdbx_strand_id
1 'polypeptide(L)'
;MGFHHNYHLESEKTEKIFRKILEEEKIKILLKELRDHHPDTFLHSLRVCLLALDLGIENKLEDKKLEILAYGALLHDIGKKEISLLLLEKPDKLAPPEKMQMEQHTRLALKKIADFEDEIKFLVVGSHECQKNPYPRKEERRKDCRGTERRKNANTDLKQILAIADWYDALRNSRAYKKPKDKLETEKILREEYTGNQKYISQIITR
;
A
#
# COMPACT_ATOMS: atom_id res chain seq x y z
N MET A 1 -12.75 12.87 19.96
CA MET A 1 -12.27 11.61 20.55
C MET A 1 -10.92 11.29 19.93
N GLY A 2 -9.86 11.43 20.71
CA GLY A 2 -8.47 11.36 20.24
C GLY A 2 -8.03 9.93 19.93
N PHE A 3 -7.33 9.75 18.82
CA PHE A 3 -6.71 8.50 18.44
C PHE A 3 -5.38 8.33 19.20
N HIS A 4 -5.40 7.61 20.32
CA HIS A 4 -4.18 7.10 20.94
C HIS A 4 -4.00 5.64 20.55
N HIS A 5 -3.32 5.40 19.43
CA HIS A 5 -2.63 4.13 19.19
C HIS A 5 -1.14 4.44 19.25
N ASN A 6 -0.43 3.77 20.16
CA ASN A 6 1.02 3.91 20.33
C ASN A 6 1.73 3.22 19.16
N TYR A 7 1.87 3.94 18.05
CA TYR A 7 2.83 3.59 17.01
C TYR A 7 4.22 3.96 17.55
N HIS A 8 5.12 2.99 17.68
CA HIS A 8 6.52 3.27 17.97
C HIS A 8 7.14 3.80 16.67
N LEU A 9 7.09 5.12 16.49
CA LEU A 9 7.61 5.78 15.31
C LEU A 9 9.13 5.87 15.45
N GLU A 10 9.87 5.22 14.56
CA GLU A 10 11.34 5.18 14.65
C GLU A 10 11.99 6.53 14.32
N SER A 11 11.27 7.42 13.64
CA SER A 11 11.77 8.74 13.25
C SER A 11 10.74 9.84 13.54
N GLU A 12 11.18 10.92 14.19
CA GLU A 12 10.41 12.17 14.34
C GLU A 12 9.92 12.70 12.97
N LYS A 13 10.70 12.46 11.91
CA LYS A 13 10.35 12.83 10.55
C LYS A 13 9.17 12.00 10.01
N THR A 14 9.12 10.70 10.31
CA THR A 14 7.99 9.83 9.96
C THR A 14 6.72 10.36 10.61
N GLU A 15 6.77 10.63 11.91
CA GLU A 15 5.62 11.16 12.65
C GLU A 15 5.11 12.47 12.05
N LYS A 16 6.03 13.40 11.78
CA LYS A 16 5.69 14.71 11.22
C LYS A 16 4.97 14.60 9.87
N ILE A 17 5.50 13.79 8.94
CA ILE A 17 4.91 13.62 7.60
C ILE A 17 3.58 12.89 7.69
N PHE A 18 3.53 11.79 8.46
CA PHE A 18 2.32 11.00 8.63
C PHE A 18 1.17 11.83 9.21
N ARG A 19 1.43 12.59 10.29
CA ARG A 19 0.42 13.47 10.89
C ARG A 19 -0.02 14.58 9.95
N LYS A 20 0.93 15.22 9.25
CA LYS A 20 0.61 16.28 8.27
C LYS A 20 -0.42 15.80 7.26
N ILE A 21 -0.19 14.62 6.66
CA ILE A 21 -1.07 14.08 5.61
C ILE A 21 -2.39 13.56 6.20
N LEU A 22 -2.36 12.92 7.37
CA LEU A 22 -3.57 12.46 8.04
C LEU A 22 -4.50 13.60 8.47
N GLU A 23 -3.97 14.79 8.71
CA GLU A 23 -4.78 15.96 9.07
C GLU A 23 -5.53 16.59 7.88
N GLU A 24 -5.19 16.22 6.65
CA GLU A 24 -5.88 16.72 5.46
C GLU A 24 -7.31 16.17 5.36
N GLU A 25 -8.28 17.06 5.22
CA GLU A 25 -9.70 16.71 5.18
C GLU A 25 -10.03 15.67 4.12
N LYS A 26 -9.45 15.78 2.92
CA LYS A 26 -9.65 14.81 1.83
C LYS A 26 -9.20 13.41 2.23
N ILE A 27 -8.07 13.30 2.93
CA ILE A 27 -7.53 12.01 3.40
C ILE A 27 -8.38 11.44 4.52
N LYS A 28 -8.81 12.26 5.49
CA LYS A 28 -9.72 11.84 6.55
C LYS A 28 -11.01 11.26 6.01
N ILE A 29 -11.61 11.90 4.99
CA ILE A 29 -12.85 11.42 4.36
C ILE A 29 -12.63 10.05 3.71
N LEU A 30 -11.60 9.91 2.87
CA LEU A 30 -11.30 8.65 2.18
C LEU A 30 -10.97 7.52 3.16
N LEU A 31 -10.14 7.79 4.16
CA LEU A 31 -9.79 6.78 5.17
C LEU A 31 -10.99 6.42 6.07
N LYS A 32 -11.90 7.37 6.33
CA LYS A 32 -13.16 7.08 7.02
C LYS A 32 -14.04 6.15 6.19
N GLU A 33 -14.20 6.39 4.89
CA GLU A 33 -14.95 5.49 4.01
C GLU A 33 -14.39 4.06 4.06
N LEU A 34 -13.05 3.94 4.03
CA LEU A 34 -12.38 2.65 4.10
C LEU A 34 -12.58 1.97 5.45
N ARG A 35 -12.44 2.72 6.55
CA ARG A 35 -12.64 2.23 7.91
C ARG A 35 -14.07 1.75 8.15
N ASP A 36 -15.05 2.54 7.73
CA ASP A 36 -16.46 2.26 7.94
C ASP A 36 -16.90 1.04 7.08
N HIS A 37 -16.20 0.76 5.98
CA HIS A 37 -16.42 -0.44 5.15
C HIS A 37 -15.66 -1.67 5.64
N HIS A 38 -14.36 -1.55 5.90
CA HIS A 38 -13.49 -2.66 6.32
C HIS A 38 -12.35 -2.14 7.23
N PRO A 39 -12.56 -2.17 8.57
CA PRO A 39 -11.61 -1.63 9.55
C PRO A 39 -10.18 -2.21 9.44
N ASP A 40 -10.06 -3.50 9.11
CA ASP A 40 -8.77 -4.18 8.96
C ASP A 40 -7.93 -3.58 7.83
N THR A 41 -8.56 -3.24 6.69
CA THR A 41 -7.88 -2.58 5.58
C THR A 41 -7.47 -1.16 5.96
N PHE A 42 -8.29 -0.42 6.69
CA PHE A 42 -7.90 0.90 7.20
C PHE A 42 -6.66 0.82 8.09
N LEU A 43 -6.64 -0.08 9.08
CA LEU A 43 -5.49 -0.25 9.98
C LEU A 43 -4.24 -0.71 9.21
N HIS A 44 -4.41 -1.56 8.21
CA HIS A 44 -3.36 -1.97 7.29
C HIS A 44 -2.77 -0.77 6.54
N SER A 45 -3.59 0.09 5.93
CA SER A 45 -3.10 1.29 5.23
C SER A 45 -2.29 2.22 6.15
N LEU A 46 -2.68 2.36 7.43
CA LEU A 46 -1.90 3.13 8.40
C LEU A 46 -0.53 2.50 8.66
N ARG A 47 -0.46 1.20 8.95
CA ARG A 47 0.80 0.51 9.23
C ARG A 47 1.73 0.49 8.01
N VAL A 48 1.19 0.25 6.82
CA VAL A 48 1.93 0.31 5.56
C VAL A 48 2.52 1.71 5.33
N CYS A 49 1.77 2.78 5.64
CA CYS A 49 2.30 4.14 5.53
C CYS A 49 3.50 4.39 6.44
N LEU A 50 3.45 3.92 7.68
CA LEU A 50 4.55 4.07 8.63
C LEU A 50 5.79 3.29 8.17
N LEU A 51 5.61 2.01 7.82
CA LEU A 51 6.68 1.15 7.31
C LEU A 51 7.33 1.74 6.04
N ALA A 52 6.50 2.24 5.11
CA ALA A 52 6.98 2.82 3.86
C ALA A 52 7.76 4.12 4.10
N LEU A 53 7.28 5.00 4.99
CA LEU A 53 7.99 6.23 5.34
C LEU A 53 9.34 5.94 5.99
N ASP A 54 9.40 5.00 6.93
CA ASP A 54 10.65 4.65 7.60
C ASP A 54 11.68 4.07 6.61
N LEU A 55 11.26 3.17 5.71
CA LEU A 55 12.10 2.67 4.62
C LEU A 55 12.55 3.80 3.68
N GLY A 56 11.65 4.74 3.37
CA GLY A 56 11.95 5.89 2.54
C GLY A 56 13.02 6.80 3.14
N ILE A 57 12.94 7.06 4.45
CA ILE A 57 13.92 7.86 5.19
C ILE A 57 15.27 7.15 5.23
N GLU A 58 15.29 5.86 5.52
CA GLU A 58 16.51 5.04 5.52
C GLU A 58 17.20 5.05 4.15
N ASN A 59 16.40 5.11 3.07
CA ASN A 59 16.87 5.22 1.69
C ASN A 59 17.06 6.68 1.21
N LYS A 60 17.09 7.65 2.13
CA LYS A 60 17.39 9.07 1.88
C LYS A 60 16.47 9.71 0.83
N LEU A 61 15.20 9.31 0.79
CA LEU A 61 14.21 9.98 -0.05
C LEU A 61 14.01 11.43 0.41
N GLU A 62 13.89 12.32 -0.57
CA GLU A 62 13.55 13.73 -0.36
C GLU A 62 12.13 13.87 0.21
N ASP A 63 11.86 14.97 0.92
CA ASP A 63 10.58 15.22 1.60
C ASP A 63 9.39 15.11 0.65
N LYS A 64 9.51 15.68 -0.57
CA LYS A 64 8.45 15.57 -1.60
C LYS A 64 8.14 14.10 -1.96
N LYS A 65 9.17 13.25 -2.06
CA LYS A 65 8.99 11.83 -2.36
C LYS A 65 8.38 11.06 -1.18
N LEU A 66 8.74 11.44 0.05
CA LEU A 66 8.13 10.87 1.26
C LEU A 66 6.64 11.24 1.36
N GLU A 67 6.26 12.46 0.99
CA GLU A 67 4.85 12.87 0.94
C GLU A 67 4.06 12.04 -0.09
N ILE A 68 4.57 11.92 -1.33
CA ILE A 68 3.98 11.07 -2.36
C ILE A 68 3.85 9.62 -1.88
N LEU A 69 4.88 9.10 -1.21
CA LEU A 69 4.90 7.75 -0.66
C LEU A 69 3.82 7.56 0.41
N ALA A 70 3.65 8.51 1.31
CA ALA A 70 2.63 8.46 2.35
C ALA A 70 1.21 8.52 1.76
N TYR A 71 0.94 9.40 0.80
CA TYR A 71 -0.34 9.38 0.08
C TYR A 71 -0.58 8.04 -0.62
N GLY A 72 0.43 7.53 -1.34
CA GLY A 72 0.35 6.25 -2.01
C GLY A 72 0.06 5.11 -1.05
N ALA A 73 0.73 5.07 0.10
CA ALA A 73 0.55 4.04 1.11
C ALA A 73 -0.81 4.10 1.80
N LEU A 74 -1.31 5.30 2.15
CA LEU A 74 -2.63 5.45 2.75
C LEU A 74 -3.76 5.09 1.79
N LEU A 75 -3.56 5.30 0.48
CA LEU A 75 -4.61 5.21 -0.54
C LEU A 75 -4.48 3.99 -1.45
N HIS A 76 -3.43 3.16 -1.33
CA HIS A 76 -3.20 2.03 -2.24
C HIS A 76 -4.41 1.08 -2.30
N ASP A 77 -5.09 0.92 -1.18
CA ASP A 77 -6.17 -0.02 -0.96
C ASP A 77 -7.58 0.63 -0.94
N ILE A 78 -7.70 1.94 -1.20
CA ILE A 78 -8.98 2.65 -1.08
C ILE A 78 -10.08 2.09 -1.99
N GLY A 79 -9.69 1.50 -3.13
CA GLY A 79 -10.63 0.84 -4.04
C GLY A 79 -11.29 -0.40 -3.46
N LYS A 80 -10.79 -0.97 -2.34
CA LYS A 80 -11.47 -2.06 -1.62
C LYS A 80 -12.83 -1.64 -1.06
N LYS A 81 -13.11 -0.33 -0.96
CA LYS A 81 -14.44 0.20 -0.65
C LYS A 81 -15.53 -0.29 -1.60
N GLU A 82 -15.15 -0.60 -2.84
CA GLU A 82 -16.03 -1.06 -3.91
C GLU A 82 -16.06 -2.59 -4.04
N ILE A 83 -15.32 -3.30 -3.18
CA ILE A 83 -15.28 -4.76 -3.11
C ILE A 83 -16.20 -5.23 -1.99
N SER A 84 -17.03 -6.25 -2.25
CA SER A 84 -17.97 -6.79 -1.25
C SER A 84 -17.23 -7.31 -0.01
N LEU A 85 -17.79 -7.05 1.17
CA LEU A 85 -17.27 -7.56 2.45
C LEU A 85 -17.09 -9.09 2.46
N LEU A 86 -18.06 -9.83 1.91
CA LEU A 86 -17.98 -11.30 1.78
C LEU A 86 -16.71 -11.77 1.06
N LEU A 87 -16.23 -11.00 0.10
CA LEU A 87 -15.01 -11.32 -0.65
C LEU A 87 -13.75 -10.88 0.11
N LEU A 88 -13.79 -9.73 0.79
CA LEU A 88 -12.67 -9.21 1.61
C LEU A 88 -12.39 -10.13 2.81
N GLU A 89 -13.44 -10.64 3.44
CA GLU A 89 -13.40 -11.45 4.64
C GLU A 89 -13.37 -12.96 4.35
N LYS A 90 -13.23 -13.37 3.08
CA LYS A 90 -13.24 -14.79 2.73
C LYS A 90 -12.06 -15.52 3.39
N PRO A 91 -12.30 -16.57 4.20
CA PRO A 91 -11.23 -17.29 4.91
C PRO A 91 -10.42 -18.20 3.97
N ASP A 92 -11.05 -18.72 2.93
CA ASP A 92 -10.45 -19.62 1.96
C ASP A 92 -9.64 -18.90 0.88
N LYS A 93 -8.86 -19.66 0.12
CA LYS A 93 -8.21 -19.15 -1.09
C LYS A 93 -9.28 -18.65 -2.07
N LEU A 94 -9.07 -17.45 -2.60
CA LEU A 94 -9.91 -16.89 -3.66
C LEU A 94 -9.82 -17.78 -4.92
N ALA A 95 -10.97 -18.16 -5.46
CA ALA A 95 -11.06 -18.77 -6.78
C ALA A 95 -10.57 -17.78 -7.86
N PRO A 96 -10.18 -18.23 -9.06
CA PRO A 96 -9.69 -17.32 -10.10
C PRO A 96 -10.61 -16.12 -10.41
N PRO A 97 -11.96 -16.28 -10.53
CA PRO A 97 -12.85 -15.15 -10.75
C PRO A 97 -12.91 -14.17 -9.57
N GLU A 98 -12.86 -14.69 -8.35
CA GLU A 98 -12.84 -13.92 -7.11
C GLU A 98 -11.54 -13.12 -6.98
N LYS A 99 -10.42 -13.74 -7.37
CA LYS A 99 -9.12 -13.07 -7.44
C LYS A 99 -9.18 -11.92 -8.44
N MET A 100 -9.75 -12.13 -9.63
CA MET A 100 -9.92 -11.07 -10.62
C MET A 100 -10.77 -9.91 -10.09
N GLN A 101 -11.84 -10.19 -9.34
CA GLN A 101 -12.63 -9.15 -8.67
C GLN A 101 -11.81 -8.40 -7.62
N MET A 102 -11.06 -9.11 -6.78
CA MET A 102 -10.18 -8.49 -5.77
C MET A 102 -9.13 -7.57 -6.42
N GLU A 103 -8.49 -8.01 -7.50
CA GLU A 103 -7.44 -7.26 -8.20
C GLU A 103 -7.95 -5.93 -8.80
N GLN A 104 -9.26 -5.80 -9.03
CA GLN A 104 -9.88 -4.56 -9.51
C GLN A 104 -9.75 -3.39 -8.53
N HIS A 105 -9.50 -3.62 -7.24
CA HIS A 105 -9.39 -2.54 -6.25
C HIS A 105 -8.37 -1.48 -6.66
N THR A 106 -7.25 -1.87 -7.29
CA THR A 106 -6.21 -0.97 -7.78
C THR A 106 -6.74 0.05 -8.80
N ARG A 107 -7.64 -0.38 -9.69
CA ARG A 107 -8.27 0.47 -10.70
C ARG A 107 -9.44 1.27 -10.13
N LEU A 108 -10.19 0.66 -9.22
CA LEU A 108 -11.29 1.34 -8.52
C LEU A 108 -10.76 2.47 -7.63
N ALA A 109 -9.56 2.31 -7.08
CA ALA A 109 -8.86 3.36 -6.35
C ALA A 109 -8.71 4.64 -7.20
N LEU A 110 -8.34 4.53 -8.48
CA LEU A 110 -8.16 5.69 -9.37
C LEU A 110 -9.40 6.58 -9.47
N LYS A 111 -10.60 6.01 -9.37
CA LYS A 111 -11.85 6.79 -9.37
C LYS A 111 -11.99 7.63 -8.09
N LYS A 112 -11.58 7.07 -6.94
CA LYS A 112 -11.61 7.73 -5.63
C LYS A 112 -10.56 8.84 -5.50
N ILE A 113 -9.44 8.70 -6.23
CA ILE A 113 -8.31 9.63 -6.18
C ILE A 113 -8.14 10.46 -7.46
N ALA A 114 -9.22 10.70 -8.20
CA ALA A 114 -9.17 11.34 -9.53
C ALA A 114 -8.46 12.71 -9.51
N ASP A 115 -8.72 13.54 -8.49
CA ASP A 115 -8.11 14.87 -8.36
C ASP A 115 -6.77 14.89 -7.60
N PHE A 116 -6.17 13.72 -7.34
CA PHE A 116 -4.79 13.67 -6.85
C PHE A 116 -3.79 13.81 -8.01
N GLU A 117 -2.57 14.21 -7.67
CA GLU A 117 -1.46 14.28 -8.61
C GLU A 117 -1.21 12.93 -9.30
N ASP A 118 -0.77 12.99 -10.56
CA ASP A 118 -0.49 11.79 -11.35
C ASP A 118 0.52 10.85 -10.67
N GLU A 119 1.51 11.40 -9.97
CA GLU A 119 2.53 10.61 -9.25
C GLU A 119 1.92 9.74 -8.15
N ILE A 120 0.93 10.25 -7.43
CA ILE A 120 0.19 9.51 -6.39
C ILE A 120 -0.69 8.44 -7.06
N LYS A 121 -1.45 8.82 -8.10
CA LYS A 121 -2.29 7.88 -8.86
C LYS A 121 -1.48 6.72 -9.42
N PHE A 122 -0.28 7.00 -9.92
CA PHE A 122 0.64 5.99 -10.44
C PHE A 122 1.20 5.06 -9.39
N LEU A 123 1.50 5.58 -8.21
CA LEU A 123 1.99 4.79 -7.11
C LEU A 123 0.89 3.86 -6.59
N VAL A 124 -0.34 4.37 -6.43
CA VAL A 124 -1.52 3.61 -5.99
C VAL A 124 -1.86 2.47 -6.96
N VAL A 125 -2.00 2.75 -8.27
CA VAL A 125 -2.32 1.69 -9.24
C VAL A 125 -1.18 0.68 -9.42
N GLY A 126 0.06 1.11 -9.11
CA GLY A 126 1.27 0.32 -9.27
C GLY A 126 1.72 -0.44 -8.03
N SER A 127 0.97 -0.39 -6.93
CA SER A 127 1.34 -0.99 -5.63
C SER A 127 1.65 -2.48 -5.72
N HIS A 128 1.03 -3.17 -6.67
CA HIS A 128 1.13 -4.61 -6.89
C HIS A 128 1.96 -4.99 -8.14
N GLU A 129 2.83 -4.10 -8.64
CA GLU A 129 3.72 -4.39 -9.78
C GLU A 129 4.97 -5.21 -9.40
N CYS A 130 5.43 -5.15 -8.14
CA CYS A 130 6.67 -5.79 -7.68
C CYS A 130 6.45 -7.20 -7.11
N GLN A 131 5.75 -8.06 -7.84
CA GLN A 131 5.52 -9.46 -7.47
C GLN A 131 5.58 -10.38 -8.71
N LYS A 132 5.71 -11.70 -8.50
CA LYS A 132 5.72 -12.70 -9.58
C LYS A 132 4.51 -12.63 -10.51
N ASN A 133 3.33 -12.37 -9.94
CA ASN A 133 2.06 -12.25 -10.67
C ASN A 133 1.51 -10.82 -10.54
N PRO A 134 2.09 -9.85 -11.27
CA PRO A 134 1.76 -8.44 -11.09
C PRO A 134 0.37 -8.11 -11.62
N TYR A 135 -0.32 -7.18 -10.94
CA TYR A 135 -1.60 -6.64 -11.38
C TYR A 135 -1.72 -5.17 -10.98
N PRO A 136 -2.55 -4.37 -11.67
CA PRO A 136 -3.30 -4.72 -12.90
C PRO A 136 -2.34 -4.92 -14.09
N ARG A 137 -2.76 -5.60 -15.17
CA ARG A 137 -1.86 -5.91 -16.31
C ARG A 137 -1.41 -4.65 -17.03
N LYS A 138 -0.27 -4.71 -17.74
CA LYS A 138 0.33 -3.53 -18.40
C LYS A 138 -0.62 -2.87 -19.41
N GLU A 139 -1.40 -3.68 -20.13
CA GLU A 139 -2.40 -3.20 -21.09
C GLU A 139 -3.57 -2.47 -20.41
N GLU A 140 -3.97 -2.95 -19.23
CA GLU A 140 -5.06 -2.36 -18.43
C GLU A 140 -4.63 -0.99 -17.89
N ARG A 141 -3.41 -0.89 -17.37
CA ARG A 141 -2.83 0.37 -16.89
C ARG A 141 -2.73 1.42 -18.00
N ARG A 142 -2.29 1.03 -19.20
CA ARG A 142 -2.18 1.95 -20.35
C ARG A 142 -3.51 2.56 -20.75
N LYS A 143 -4.62 1.83 -20.61
CA LYS A 143 -5.96 2.32 -20.95
C LYS A 143 -6.47 3.35 -19.93
N ASP A 144 -6.15 3.15 -18.66
CA ASP A 144 -6.61 3.99 -17.55
C ASP A 144 -5.69 5.20 -17.29
N CYS A 145 -4.42 5.08 -17.63
CA CYS A 145 -3.41 6.14 -17.52
C CYS A 145 -3.03 6.70 -18.90
N ARG A 146 -3.97 6.82 -19.85
CA ARG A 146 -3.70 7.40 -21.18
C ARG A 146 -3.20 8.84 -21.01
N GLY A 147 -1.94 9.10 -21.40
CA GLY A 147 -1.31 10.44 -21.37
C GLY A 147 -0.01 10.52 -20.58
N THR A 148 0.38 9.48 -19.85
CA THR A 148 1.35 9.63 -18.76
C THR A 148 2.58 8.69 -18.86
N GLU A 149 2.82 8.08 -20.04
CA GLU A 149 3.98 7.19 -20.32
C GLU A 149 5.38 7.82 -20.10
N ARG A 150 5.46 9.13 -19.84
CA ARG A 150 6.72 9.89 -19.72
C ARG A 150 7.46 9.75 -18.37
N ARG A 151 6.87 9.16 -17.33
CA ARG A 151 7.50 9.08 -15.98
C ARG A 151 7.88 7.66 -15.53
N LYS A 152 8.30 6.78 -16.46
CA LYS A 152 8.64 5.38 -16.17
C LYS A 152 9.74 5.16 -15.12
N ASN A 153 10.61 6.15 -14.87
CA ASN A 153 11.76 5.99 -13.97
C ASN A 153 11.68 6.80 -12.66
N ALA A 154 10.77 7.76 -12.53
CA ALA A 154 10.79 8.70 -11.39
C ALA A 154 10.35 8.05 -10.06
N ASN A 155 9.53 6.99 -10.11
CA ASN A 155 8.90 6.40 -8.92
C ASN A 155 9.28 4.92 -8.69
N THR A 156 10.35 4.43 -9.33
CA THR A 156 10.75 3.02 -9.24
C THR A 156 11.05 2.61 -7.79
N ASP A 157 11.70 3.48 -7.01
CA ASP A 157 11.95 3.22 -5.59
C ASP A 157 10.67 3.33 -4.74
N LEU A 158 9.81 4.32 -5.00
CA LEU A 158 8.55 4.48 -4.26
C LEU A 158 7.64 3.26 -4.38
N LYS A 159 7.50 2.74 -5.61
CA LYS A 159 6.70 1.54 -5.88
C LYS A 159 7.24 0.31 -5.16
N GLN A 160 8.55 0.13 -5.19
CA GLN A 160 9.22 -0.98 -4.51
C GLN A 160 9.06 -0.91 -3.00
N ILE A 161 9.27 0.28 -2.41
CA ILE A 161 9.10 0.52 -0.98
C ILE A 161 7.64 0.31 -0.54
N LEU A 162 6.67 0.81 -1.32
CA LEU A 162 5.25 0.57 -1.04
C LEU A 162 4.90 -0.91 -1.12
N ALA A 163 5.32 -1.59 -2.19
CA ALA A 163 5.02 -3.00 -2.40
C ALA A 163 5.59 -3.90 -1.29
N ILE A 164 6.83 -3.65 -0.85
CA ILE A 164 7.43 -4.43 0.23
C ILE A 164 6.75 -4.15 1.57
N ALA A 165 6.37 -2.90 1.85
CA ALA A 165 5.68 -2.52 3.08
C ALA A 165 4.28 -3.16 3.17
N ASP A 166 3.54 -3.16 2.07
CA ASP A 166 2.24 -3.84 1.94
C ASP A 166 2.37 -5.35 2.21
N TRP A 167 3.29 -6.02 1.50
CA TRP A 167 3.53 -7.45 1.70
C TRP A 167 3.94 -7.79 3.13
N TYR A 168 4.86 -7.03 3.72
CA TYR A 168 5.30 -7.28 5.08
C TYR A 168 4.16 -7.15 6.07
N ASP A 169 3.37 -6.08 5.99
CA ASP A 169 2.21 -5.89 6.86
C ASP A 169 1.18 -7.02 6.68
N ALA A 170 0.90 -7.40 5.44
CA ALA A 170 -0.05 -8.46 5.10
C ALA A 170 0.37 -9.86 5.62
N LEU A 171 1.68 -10.12 5.75
CA LEU A 171 2.21 -11.38 6.26
C LEU A 171 2.33 -11.38 7.80
N ARG A 172 2.67 -10.24 8.40
CA ARG A 172 2.99 -10.12 9.83
C ARG A 172 1.83 -9.70 10.71
N ASN A 173 0.74 -9.19 10.14
CA ASN A 173 -0.45 -8.84 10.91
C ASN A 173 -1.60 -9.79 10.58
N SER A 174 -2.33 -10.20 11.63
CA SER A 174 -3.50 -11.05 11.48
C SER A 174 -4.57 -10.28 10.72
N ARG A 175 -4.98 -10.81 9.56
CA ARG A 175 -6.30 -10.53 8.99
C ARG A 175 -7.24 -11.57 9.60
N ALA A 176 -8.50 -11.22 9.89
CA ALA A 176 -9.53 -11.97 10.65
C ALA A 176 -9.45 -13.53 10.72
N TYR A 177 -8.87 -14.22 9.73
CA TYR A 177 -8.80 -15.68 9.63
C TYR A 177 -7.38 -16.27 9.44
N LYS A 178 -6.32 -15.46 9.39
CA LYS A 178 -4.92 -15.92 9.19
C LYS A 178 -4.04 -15.55 10.37
N LYS A 179 -3.37 -16.57 10.94
CA LYS A 179 -2.31 -16.35 11.93
C LYS A 179 -1.16 -15.57 11.30
N PRO A 180 -0.60 -14.57 12.01
CA PRO A 180 0.63 -13.90 11.63
C PRO A 180 1.74 -14.92 11.34
N LYS A 181 2.53 -14.66 10.31
CA LYS A 181 3.73 -15.43 10.03
C LYS A 181 4.87 -14.98 10.93
N ASP A 182 5.77 -15.89 11.25
CA ASP A 182 7.01 -15.50 11.93
C ASP A 182 7.97 -14.78 10.95
N LYS A 183 9.05 -14.24 11.50
CA LYS A 183 10.03 -13.45 10.75
C LYS A 183 10.76 -14.27 9.68
N LEU A 184 11.12 -15.52 9.96
CA LEU A 184 11.84 -16.39 9.02
C LEU A 184 10.93 -16.81 7.87
N GLU A 185 9.68 -17.17 8.17
CA GLU A 185 8.69 -17.51 7.14
C GLU A 185 8.35 -16.29 6.28
N THR A 186 8.19 -15.12 6.90
CA THR A 186 7.97 -13.85 6.18
C THR A 186 9.12 -13.55 5.23
N GLU A 187 10.37 -13.64 5.70
CA GLU A 187 11.55 -13.41 4.87
C GLU A 187 11.59 -14.37 3.69
N LYS A 188 11.35 -15.67 3.92
CA LYS A 188 11.32 -16.67 2.86
C LYS A 188 10.30 -16.32 1.79
N ILE A 189 9.06 -16.00 2.18
CA ILE A 189 7.99 -15.65 1.23
C ILE A 189 8.35 -14.38 0.46
N LEU A 190 8.89 -13.36 1.13
CA LEU A 190 9.31 -12.13 0.46
C LEU A 190 10.40 -12.41 -0.58
N ARG A 191 11.41 -13.21 -0.25
CA ARG A 191 12.48 -13.59 -1.19
C ARG A 191 11.97 -14.40 -2.38
N GLU A 192 10.91 -15.18 -2.18
CA GLU A 192 10.29 -15.96 -3.25
C GLU A 192 9.38 -15.09 -4.14
N GLU A 193 8.55 -14.22 -3.57
CA GLU A 193 7.45 -13.58 -4.31
C GLU A 193 7.73 -12.14 -4.76
N TYR A 194 8.53 -11.39 -4.00
CA TYR A 194 8.83 -9.98 -4.28
C TYR A 194 9.92 -9.86 -5.36
N THR A 195 9.59 -9.15 -6.45
CA THR A 195 10.47 -9.02 -7.63
C THR A 195 11.26 -7.71 -7.67
N GLY A 196 11.11 -6.86 -6.65
CA GLY A 196 11.89 -5.63 -6.52
C GLY A 196 13.29 -5.86 -5.95
N ASN A 197 13.96 -4.76 -5.62
CA ASN A 197 15.31 -4.76 -5.09
C ASN A 197 15.34 -5.43 -3.71
N GLN A 198 16.13 -6.50 -3.62
CA GLN A 198 16.23 -7.35 -2.45
C GLN A 198 16.79 -6.62 -1.21
N LYS A 199 17.45 -5.46 -1.38
CA LYS A 199 17.88 -4.62 -0.24
C LYS A 199 16.72 -4.28 0.69
N TYR A 200 15.53 -4.03 0.12
CA TYR A 200 14.36 -3.62 0.88
C TYR A 200 13.82 -4.75 1.77
N ILE A 201 14.04 -6.02 1.38
CA ILE A 201 13.74 -7.18 2.22
C ILE A 201 14.63 -7.15 3.46
N SER A 202 15.93 -6.96 3.27
CA SER A 202 16.88 -6.91 4.40
C SER A 202 16.56 -5.79 5.39
N GLN A 203 16.10 -4.63 4.90
CA GLN A 203 15.72 -3.48 5.74
C GLN A 203 14.39 -3.68 6.47
N ILE A 204 13.37 -4.24 5.80
CA ILE A 204 12.05 -4.39 6.43
C ILE A 204 12.01 -5.52 7.45
N ILE A 205 12.82 -6.58 7.26
CA ILE A 205 12.87 -7.72 8.17
C ILE A 205 13.44 -7.34 9.54
N THR A 206 14.19 -6.25 9.66
CA THR A 206 14.72 -5.77 10.95
C THR A 206 13.71 -4.99 11.79
N ARG A 207 12.55 -4.63 11.24
CA ARG A 207 11.45 -3.92 11.91
C ARG A 207 10.58 -4.88 12.73
#